data_AF-A0A7C2ENG0-F1
#
_entry.id   AF-A0A7C2ENG0-F1
#
_cell.length_a   1.000
_cell.length_b   1.000
_cell.length_c   1.000
_cell.angle_alpha   90.00
_cell.angle_beta   90.00
_cell.angle_gamma   90.00
#
_symmetry.space_group_name_H-M   'P 1'
#
loop_
_entity.id
_entity.type
_entity.pdbx_description
1 polymer ?
#
loop_
_entity_poly.entity_id
_entity_poly.type
_entity_poly.pdbx_seq_one_letter_code
_entity_poly.pdbx_strand_id
1 'polypeptide(L)'
;MASMEGLITGPLAEALKGGRDRFNTRFAYARRSNPALDADAFADHLRSVVRPIADAVFAVAPDRVSKTVEALYDISLDLVASGFLGRETKYPALALGWTRMFVALPRLLSSDPPLFAGSVSNALYNLSITTGARPTYWIDAMTALGQGCPDVRAFLEAGKVVAWRSGMAHYREGAIETCRSLSEELARAALLIPESNTAPISTIIDELAADPWLPPAVAGRQAGKRLRVVSAVGGFRGFGGFFPRPPEVVE
;
A
#
# COMPACT_ATOMS: atom_id res chain seq x y z
N MET A 1 -5.83 -22.60 -33.11
CA MET A 1 -4.65 -21.78 -32.74
C MET A 1 -4.72 -20.42 -33.42
N ALA A 2 -5.74 -19.63 -33.08
CA ALA A 2 -5.93 -18.27 -33.59
C ALA A 2 -6.81 -17.53 -32.57
N SER A 3 -6.21 -16.59 -31.84
CA SER A 3 -6.80 -15.47 -31.07
C SER A 3 -5.98 -15.15 -29.80
N MET A 4 -4.65 -15.01 -29.92
CA MET A 4 -3.77 -14.62 -28.80
C MET A 4 -2.90 -13.39 -29.13
N GLU A 5 -3.29 -12.62 -30.16
CA GLU A 5 -2.70 -11.33 -30.51
C GLU A 5 -3.65 -10.18 -30.14
N GLY A 6 -4.18 -10.22 -28.91
CA GLY A 6 -4.68 -9.01 -28.25
C GLY A 6 -3.48 -8.18 -27.80
N LEU A 7 -2.80 -7.57 -28.79
CA LEU A 7 -1.47 -6.96 -28.73
C LEU A 7 -1.26 -6.16 -27.44
N ILE A 8 -0.35 -6.64 -26.60
CA ILE A 8 0.37 -5.73 -25.71
C ILE A 8 1.08 -4.76 -26.65
N THR A 9 0.72 -3.47 -26.58
CA THR A 9 1.30 -2.39 -27.38
C THR A 9 2.04 -1.40 -26.47
N GLY A 10 2.80 -0.49 -27.08
CA GLY A 10 3.46 0.60 -26.37
C GLY A 10 4.74 0.18 -25.62
N PRO A 11 5.15 0.98 -24.61
CA PRO A 11 6.38 0.76 -23.84
C PRO A 11 6.52 -0.65 -23.26
N LEU A 12 5.42 -1.25 -22.77
CA LEU A 12 5.44 -2.62 -22.27
C LEU A 12 5.81 -3.63 -23.37
N ALA A 13 5.25 -3.47 -24.57
CA ALA A 13 5.50 -4.37 -25.69
C ALA A 13 6.97 -4.34 -26.12
N GLU A 14 7.55 -3.14 -26.23
CA GLU A 14 8.95 -2.96 -26.61
C GLU A 14 9.90 -3.54 -25.56
N ALA A 15 9.61 -3.33 -24.27
CA ALA A 15 10.39 -3.93 -23.18
C ALA A 15 10.33 -5.47 -23.22
N LEU A 16 9.14 -6.05 -23.39
CA LEU A 16 8.96 -7.51 -23.50
C LEU A 16 9.63 -8.08 -24.75
N LYS A 17 9.55 -7.38 -25.89
CA LYS A 17 10.20 -7.78 -27.14
C LYS A 17 11.73 -7.76 -27.01
N GLY A 18 12.29 -6.71 -26.42
CA GLY A 18 13.72 -6.58 -26.16
C GLY A 18 14.28 -7.62 -25.18
N GLY A 19 13.43 -8.17 -24.31
CA GLY A 19 13.79 -9.19 -23.31
C GLY A 19 13.15 -10.57 -23.52
N ARG A 20 12.64 -10.87 -24.72
CA ARG A 20 11.73 -12.01 -24.98
C ARG A 20 12.19 -13.34 -24.37
N ASP A 21 13.42 -13.75 -24.68
CA ASP A 21 13.96 -15.05 -24.23
C ASP A 21 14.10 -15.12 -22.70
N ARG A 22 14.49 -14.00 -22.09
CA ARG A 22 14.61 -13.87 -20.62
C ARG A 22 13.24 -13.98 -19.95
N PHE A 23 12.24 -13.23 -20.42
CA PHE A 23 10.89 -13.29 -19.86
C PHE A 23 10.25 -14.67 -20.04
N ASN A 24 10.39 -15.28 -21.22
CA ASN A 24 9.91 -16.64 -21.47
C ASN A 24 10.58 -17.68 -20.55
N THR A 25 11.89 -17.55 -20.33
CA THR A 25 12.64 -18.43 -19.42
C THR A 25 12.15 -18.30 -17.98
N ARG A 26 11.92 -17.06 -17.51
CA ARG A 26 11.39 -16.80 -16.16
C ARG A 26 9.97 -17.32 -15.99
N PHE A 27 9.09 -17.10 -16.95
CA PHE A 27 7.73 -17.65 -16.92
C PHE A 27 7.74 -19.18 -16.90
N ALA A 28 8.55 -19.81 -17.76
CA ALA A 28 8.67 -21.26 -17.78
C ALA A 28 9.22 -21.83 -16.46
N TYR A 29 10.17 -21.12 -15.84
CA TYR A 29 10.65 -21.47 -14.50
C TYR A 29 9.56 -21.34 -13.44
N ALA A 30 8.87 -20.20 -13.38
CA ALA A 30 7.79 -19.96 -12.42
C ALA A 30 6.65 -20.97 -12.56
N ARG A 31 6.26 -21.32 -13.79
CA ARG A 31 5.21 -22.33 -14.05
C ARG A 31 5.63 -23.74 -13.66
N ARG A 32 6.92 -24.10 -13.76
CA ARG A 32 7.43 -25.38 -13.26
C ARG A 32 7.37 -25.45 -11.74
N SER A 33 7.69 -24.35 -11.06
CA SER A 33 7.67 -24.26 -9.61
C SER A 33 6.25 -24.10 -9.04
N ASN A 34 5.33 -23.52 -9.81
CA ASN A 34 3.93 -23.35 -9.45
C ASN A 34 3.01 -23.72 -10.62
N PRO A 35 2.52 -24.98 -10.67
CA PRO A 35 1.63 -25.45 -11.73
C PRO A 35 0.28 -24.72 -11.81
N ALA A 36 -0.14 -24.02 -10.74
CA ALA A 36 -1.38 -23.25 -10.71
C ALA A 36 -1.25 -21.87 -11.40
N LEU A 37 -0.05 -21.48 -11.85
CA LEU A 37 0.17 -20.26 -12.62
C LEU A 37 -0.51 -20.37 -14.00
N ASP A 38 -1.65 -19.72 -14.13
CA ASP A 38 -2.41 -19.59 -15.37
C ASP A 38 -1.77 -18.54 -16.30
N ALA A 39 -1.43 -18.96 -17.52
CA ALA A 39 -0.80 -18.12 -18.52
C ALA A 39 -1.72 -17.01 -19.05
N ASP A 40 -3.01 -17.28 -19.20
CA ASP A 40 -3.99 -16.30 -19.68
C ASP A 40 -4.28 -15.28 -18.59
N ALA A 41 -4.43 -15.72 -17.34
CA ALA A 41 -4.58 -14.81 -16.21
C ALA A 41 -3.36 -13.89 -16.03
N PHE A 42 -2.14 -14.43 -16.21
CA PHE A 42 -0.91 -13.66 -16.15
C PHE A 42 -0.80 -12.67 -17.32
N ALA A 43 -1.12 -13.09 -18.55
CA ALA A 43 -1.14 -12.22 -19.72
C ALA A 43 -2.16 -11.07 -19.57
N ASP A 44 -3.32 -11.35 -19.01
CA ASP A 44 -4.34 -10.35 -18.71
C ASP A 44 -3.89 -9.36 -17.63
N HIS A 45 -3.20 -9.82 -16.59
CA HIS A 45 -2.59 -8.97 -15.58
C HIS A 45 -1.54 -8.03 -16.19
N LEU A 46 -0.65 -8.54 -17.05
CA LEU A 46 0.30 -7.69 -17.78
C LEU A 46 -0.41 -6.62 -18.62
N ARG A 47 -1.49 -7.00 -19.31
CA ARG A 47 -2.25 -6.09 -20.17
C ARG A 47 -3.04 -5.04 -19.39
N SER A 48 -3.70 -5.43 -18.32
CA SER A 48 -4.66 -4.58 -17.59
C SER A 48 -4.03 -3.76 -16.48
N VAL A 49 -2.94 -4.26 -15.86
CA VAL A 49 -2.29 -3.62 -14.73
C VAL A 49 -0.91 -3.09 -15.11
N VAL A 50 -0.05 -3.93 -15.68
CA VAL A 50 1.36 -3.54 -15.92
C VAL A 50 1.50 -2.55 -17.08
N ARG A 51 0.68 -2.67 -18.14
CA ARG A 51 0.76 -1.76 -19.29
C ARG A 51 0.53 -0.28 -18.91
N PRO A 52 -0.58 0.11 -18.24
CA PRO A 52 -0.75 1.50 -17.80
C PRO A 52 0.39 2.03 -16.93
N ILE A 53 1.03 1.16 -16.13
CA ILE A 53 2.18 1.53 -15.30
C ILE A 53 3.41 1.79 -16.17
N ALA A 54 3.66 0.92 -17.17
CA ALA A 54 4.74 1.14 -18.13
C ALA A 54 4.56 2.44 -18.93
N ASP A 55 3.31 2.77 -19.30
CA ASP A 55 2.97 4.03 -19.97
C ASP A 55 3.27 5.24 -19.06
N ALA A 56 2.86 5.18 -17.79
CA ALA A 56 3.11 6.25 -16.81
C ALA A 56 4.62 6.44 -16.53
N VAL A 57 5.39 5.34 -16.46
CA VAL A 57 6.85 5.40 -16.30
C VAL A 57 7.52 5.96 -17.54
N PHE A 58 7.08 5.55 -18.73
CA PHE A 58 7.60 6.09 -19.99
C PHE A 58 7.41 7.60 -20.08
N ALA A 59 6.29 8.13 -19.60
CA ALA A 59 6.03 9.57 -19.61
C ALA A 59 7.01 10.41 -18.75
N VAL A 60 7.62 9.82 -17.71
CA VAL A 60 8.50 10.57 -16.77
C VAL A 60 9.96 10.14 -16.81
N ALA A 61 10.24 8.89 -17.18
CA ALA A 61 11.58 8.30 -17.21
C ALA A 61 11.65 7.17 -18.28
N PRO A 62 11.67 7.52 -19.59
CA PRO A 62 11.69 6.55 -20.69
C PRO A 62 12.81 5.50 -20.58
N ASP A 63 13.99 5.92 -20.13
CA ASP A 63 15.19 5.09 -19.94
C ASP A 63 15.03 4.04 -18.82
N ARG A 64 14.04 4.23 -17.92
CA ARG A 64 13.77 3.36 -16.77
C ARG A 64 12.69 2.33 -17.03
N VAL A 65 12.00 2.37 -18.17
CA VAL A 65 10.88 1.47 -18.49
C VAL A 65 11.31 0.01 -18.44
N SER A 66 12.39 -0.36 -19.13
CA SER A 66 12.84 -1.77 -19.21
C SER A 66 13.13 -2.35 -17.82
N LYS A 67 13.86 -1.60 -16.97
CA LYS A 67 14.16 -2.03 -15.59
C LYS A 67 12.90 -2.15 -14.74
N THR A 68 11.95 -1.23 -14.92
CA THR A 68 10.69 -1.23 -14.17
C THR A 68 9.79 -2.39 -14.57
N VAL A 69 9.62 -2.63 -15.88
CA VAL A 69 8.87 -3.77 -16.41
C VAL A 69 9.48 -5.09 -15.93
N GLU A 70 10.81 -5.20 -15.93
CA GLU A 70 11.50 -6.40 -15.46
C GLU A 70 11.16 -6.72 -13.99
N ALA A 71 11.25 -5.73 -13.11
CA ALA A 71 10.91 -5.91 -11.70
C ALA A 71 9.43 -6.22 -11.48
N LEU A 72 8.52 -5.50 -12.17
CA LEU A 72 7.09 -5.75 -12.07
C LEU A 72 6.71 -7.12 -12.60
N TYR A 73 7.39 -7.61 -13.65
CA TYR A 73 7.17 -8.95 -14.20
C TYR A 73 7.50 -10.02 -13.15
N ASP A 74 8.67 -9.93 -12.52
CA ASP A 74 9.12 -10.89 -11.51
C ASP A 74 8.17 -10.91 -10.31
N ILE A 75 7.84 -9.73 -9.77
CA ILE A 75 6.89 -9.62 -8.65
C ILE A 75 5.49 -10.14 -9.06
N SER A 76 5.06 -9.87 -10.30
CA SER A 76 3.76 -10.35 -10.79
C SER A 76 3.72 -11.87 -10.88
N LEU A 77 4.81 -12.54 -11.27
CA LEU A 77 4.86 -14.01 -11.31
C LEU A 77 4.57 -14.58 -9.92
N ASP A 78 5.25 -14.08 -8.90
CA ASP A 78 5.09 -14.57 -7.53
C ASP A 78 3.69 -14.28 -6.98
N LEU A 79 3.18 -13.07 -7.19
CA LEU A 79 1.88 -12.66 -6.66
C LEU A 79 0.70 -13.32 -7.37
N VAL A 80 0.76 -13.51 -8.70
CA VAL A 80 -0.29 -14.22 -9.44
C VAL A 80 -0.26 -15.71 -9.09
N ALA A 81 0.93 -16.31 -9.03
CA ALA A 81 1.09 -17.71 -8.67
C ALA A 81 0.61 -18.00 -7.23
N SER A 82 0.73 -17.02 -6.32
CA SER A 82 0.23 -17.11 -4.94
C SER A 82 -1.25 -16.73 -4.77
N GLY A 83 -1.95 -16.38 -5.86
CA GLY A 83 -3.36 -15.95 -5.82
C GLY A 83 -3.58 -14.57 -5.15
N PHE A 84 -2.51 -13.79 -4.98
CA PHE A 84 -2.56 -12.43 -4.42
C PHE A 84 -2.96 -11.38 -5.47
N LEU A 85 -2.64 -11.65 -6.74
CA LEU A 85 -3.11 -10.87 -7.89
C LEU A 85 -3.84 -11.78 -8.88
N GLY A 86 -4.70 -11.19 -9.72
CA GLY A 86 -5.52 -11.91 -10.68
C GLY A 86 -7.03 -11.75 -10.43
N ARG A 87 -7.85 -12.35 -11.29
CA ARG A 87 -9.31 -12.14 -11.33
C ARG A 87 -10.03 -12.60 -10.05
N GLU A 88 -9.52 -13.63 -9.39
CA GLU A 88 -10.15 -14.27 -8.23
C GLU A 88 -9.43 -13.96 -6.90
N THR A 89 -8.59 -12.92 -6.88
CA THR A 89 -7.84 -12.58 -5.66
C THR A 89 -8.77 -12.24 -4.49
N LYS A 90 -8.43 -12.77 -3.30
CA LYS A 90 -9.07 -12.40 -2.04
C LYS A 90 -8.56 -11.06 -1.50
N TYR A 91 -7.57 -10.46 -2.17
CA TYR A 91 -6.88 -9.25 -1.75
C TYR A 91 -7.04 -8.11 -2.76
N PRO A 92 -8.28 -7.60 -2.99
CA PRO A 92 -8.56 -6.60 -4.01
C PRO A 92 -7.79 -5.29 -3.82
N ALA A 93 -7.37 -4.99 -2.57
CA ALA A 93 -6.56 -3.83 -2.27
C ALA A 93 -5.18 -3.87 -2.94
N LEU A 94 -4.59 -5.05 -3.20
CA LEU A 94 -3.30 -5.17 -3.90
C LEU A 94 -3.44 -4.69 -5.35
N ALA A 95 -4.41 -5.23 -6.08
CA ALA A 95 -4.68 -4.83 -7.45
C ALA A 95 -5.05 -3.34 -7.55
N LEU A 96 -5.84 -2.83 -6.60
CA LEU A 96 -6.18 -1.42 -6.50
C LEU A 96 -4.94 -0.54 -6.26
N GLY A 97 -4.06 -0.96 -5.35
CA GLY A 97 -2.82 -0.25 -5.05
C GLY A 97 -1.90 -0.19 -6.27
N TRP A 98 -1.76 -1.27 -7.02
CA TRP A 98 -0.98 -1.27 -8.26
C TRP A 98 -1.58 -0.32 -9.30
N THR A 99 -2.87 -0.46 -9.59
CA THR A 99 -3.54 0.35 -10.62
C THR A 99 -3.63 1.83 -10.28
N ARG A 100 -3.69 2.21 -8.98
CA ARG A 100 -3.71 3.61 -8.56
C ARG A 100 -2.32 4.15 -8.27
N MET A 101 -1.60 3.53 -7.34
CA MET A 101 -0.36 4.09 -6.80
C MET A 101 0.79 4.02 -7.80
N PHE A 102 0.92 2.93 -8.56
CA PHE A 102 2.07 2.77 -9.46
C PHE A 102 1.92 3.65 -10.71
N VAL A 103 0.68 3.93 -11.10
CA VAL A 103 0.34 4.90 -12.16
C VAL A 103 0.50 6.34 -11.68
N ALA A 104 0.10 6.64 -10.43
CA ALA A 104 0.17 7.99 -9.88
C ALA A 104 1.57 8.40 -9.40
N LEU A 105 2.43 7.44 -9.05
CA LEU A 105 3.76 7.67 -8.50
C LEU A 105 4.89 7.09 -9.38
N PRO A 106 4.90 7.34 -10.70
CA PRO A 106 5.85 6.70 -11.61
C PRO A 106 7.30 7.09 -11.35
N ARG A 107 7.54 8.29 -10.77
CA ARG A 107 8.88 8.75 -10.36
C ARG A 107 9.45 7.91 -9.21
N LEU A 108 8.65 7.64 -8.18
CA LEU A 108 9.08 6.81 -7.06
C LEU A 108 9.31 5.38 -7.52
N LEU A 109 8.34 4.82 -8.27
CA LEU A 109 8.45 3.47 -8.80
C LEU A 109 9.71 3.29 -9.67
N SER A 110 9.99 4.20 -10.61
CA SER A 110 11.10 4.03 -11.56
C SER A 110 12.49 4.21 -10.94
N SER A 111 12.58 4.90 -9.80
CA SER A 111 13.84 5.07 -9.06
C SER A 111 14.36 3.75 -8.48
N ASP A 112 13.50 2.97 -7.82
CA ASP A 112 13.81 1.64 -7.27
C ASP A 112 12.59 0.70 -7.38
N PRO A 113 12.37 0.10 -8.56
CA PRO A 113 11.15 -0.68 -8.82
C PRO A 113 10.95 -1.88 -7.88
N PRO A 114 11.97 -2.72 -7.60
CA PRO A 114 11.80 -3.84 -6.67
C PRO A 114 11.42 -3.38 -5.26
N LEU A 115 12.11 -2.37 -4.73
CA LEU A 115 11.84 -1.87 -3.38
C LEU A 115 10.44 -1.26 -3.28
N PHE A 116 10.07 -0.39 -4.21
CA PHE A 116 8.78 0.29 -4.18
C PHE A 116 7.63 -0.71 -4.36
N ALA A 117 7.66 -1.53 -5.42
CA ALA A 117 6.57 -2.44 -5.73
C ALA A 117 6.43 -3.56 -4.70
N GLY A 118 7.56 -4.12 -4.22
CA GLY A 118 7.56 -5.12 -3.17
C GLY A 118 7.02 -4.57 -1.86
N SER A 119 7.48 -3.38 -1.44
CA SER A 119 7.05 -2.78 -0.17
C SER A 119 5.57 -2.38 -0.17
N VAL A 120 5.06 -1.79 -1.27
CA VAL A 120 3.64 -1.45 -1.37
C VAL A 120 2.78 -2.72 -1.37
N SER A 121 3.17 -3.76 -2.11
CA SER A 121 2.43 -5.03 -2.13
C SER A 121 2.39 -5.67 -0.74
N ASN A 122 3.53 -5.68 -0.03
CA ASN A 122 3.61 -6.20 1.32
C ASN A 122 2.76 -5.37 2.32
N ALA A 123 2.81 -4.05 2.24
CA ALA A 123 2.00 -3.18 3.08
C ALA A 123 0.50 -3.43 2.88
N LEU A 124 0.06 -3.51 1.62
CA LEU A 124 -1.35 -3.77 1.28
C LEU A 124 -1.80 -5.15 1.70
N TYR A 125 -0.93 -6.16 1.60
CA TYR A 125 -1.24 -7.51 2.09
C TYR A 125 -1.48 -7.48 3.60
N ASN A 126 -0.54 -6.90 4.38
CA ASN A 126 -0.65 -6.81 5.83
C ASN A 126 -1.87 -6.00 6.28
N LEU A 127 -2.18 -4.89 5.60
CA LEU A 127 -3.40 -4.13 5.83
C LEU A 127 -4.66 -4.95 5.52
N SER A 128 -4.63 -5.78 4.48
CA SER A 128 -5.80 -6.58 4.07
C SER A 128 -6.12 -7.72 5.04
N ILE A 129 -5.10 -8.30 5.69
CA ILE A 129 -5.29 -9.37 6.68
C ILE A 129 -5.54 -8.85 8.10
N THR A 130 -5.33 -7.56 8.35
CA THR A 130 -5.51 -6.97 9.68
C THR A 130 -6.95 -6.52 9.88
N THR A 131 -7.65 -7.13 10.84
CA THR A 131 -9.03 -6.79 11.19
C THR A 131 -9.14 -5.31 11.59
N GLY A 132 -10.09 -4.60 10.96
CA GLY A 132 -10.34 -3.18 11.23
C GLY A 132 -9.38 -2.21 10.54
N ALA A 133 -8.35 -2.72 9.84
CA ALA A 133 -7.52 -1.88 8.99
C ALA A 133 -8.30 -1.42 7.74
N ARG A 134 -7.86 -0.30 7.15
CA ARG A 134 -8.52 0.39 6.05
C ARG A 134 -7.58 0.53 4.84
N PRO A 135 -7.37 -0.54 4.05
CA PRO A 135 -6.42 -0.52 2.93
C PRO A 135 -6.69 0.58 1.90
N THR A 136 -7.95 0.83 1.54
CA THR A 136 -8.30 1.88 0.57
C THR A 136 -7.95 3.28 1.07
N TYR A 137 -8.21 3.55 2.35
CA TYR A 137 -7.79 4.81 2.97
C TYR A 137 -6.26 4.97 2.94
N TRP A 138 -5.52 3.89 3.19
CA TRP A 138 -4.07 3.90 3.09
C TRP A 138 -3.59 4.20 1.66
N ILE A 139 -4.20 3.57 0.64
CA ILE A 139 -3.90 3.82 -0.78
C ILE A 139 -4.08 5.29 -1.10
N ASP A 140 -5.25 5.86 -0.79
CA ASP A 140 -5.57 7.24 -1.16
C ASP A 140 -4.64 8.24 -0.43
N ALA A 141 -4.37 8.01 0.86
CA ALA A 141 -3.45 8.84 1.63
C ALA A 141 -2.00 8.75 1.11
N MET A 142 -1.51 7.55 0.80
CA MET A 142 -0.15 7.36 0.29
C MET A 142 0.01 7.87 -1.14
N THR A 143 -1.02 7.77 -1.99
CA THR A 143 -1.00 8.38 -3.33
C THR A 143 -0.87 9.90 -3.24
N ALA A 144 -1.60 10.55 -2.32
CA ALA A 144 -1.50 11.99 -2.11
C ALA A 144 -0.12 12.40 -1.56
N LEU A 145 0.36 11.72 -0.51
CA LEU A 145 1.65 11.99 0.11
C LEU A 145 2.83 11.76 -0.83
N GLY A 146 2.76 10.71 -1.66
CA GLY A 146 3.85 10.30 -2.53
C GLY A 146 4.24 11.35 -3.57
N GLN A 147 3.35 12.30 -3.91
CA GLN A 147 3.68 13.41 -4.82
C GLN A 147 4.76 14.33 -4.23
N GLY A 148 4.77 14.50 -2.90
CA GLY A 148 5.73 15.34 -2.17
C GLY A 148 6.93 14.57 -1.59
N CYS A 149 6.95 13.24 -1.66
CA CYS A 149 8.06 12.47 -1.10
C CYS A 149 9.33 12.63 -1.96
N PRO A 150 10.50 12.96 -1.40
CA PRO A 150 11.72 13.15 -2.20
C PRO A 150 12.20 11.84 -2.85
N ASP A 151 12.09 10.72 -2.12
CA ASP A 151 12.55 9.40 -2.55
C ASP A 151 11.67 8.27 -1.98
N VAL A 152 11.96 7.03 -2.39
CA VAL A 152 11.24 5.83 -1.93
C VAL A 152 11.38 5.64 -0.43
N ARG A 153 12.51 5.99 0.18
CA ARG A 153 12.72 5.78 1.62
C ARG A 153 11.80 6.68 2.44
N ALA A 154 11.73 7.96 2.12
CA ALA A 154 10.81 8.90 2.76
C ALA A 154 9.35 8.47 2.59
N PHE A 155 8.99 7.94 1.41
CA PHE A 155 7.68 7.37 1.14
C PHE A 155 7.37 6.16 2.04
N LEU A 156 8.31 5.22 2.19
CA LEU A 156 8.12 4.04 3.04
C LEU A 156 8.03 4.38 4.52
N GLU A 157 8.81 5.35 5.00
CA GLU A 157 8.73 5.85 6.36
C GLU A 157 7.38 6.53 6.63
N ALA A 158 6.92 7.43 5.74
CA ALA A 158 5.57 8.01 5.83
C ALA A 158 4.48 6.92 5.82
N GLY A 159 4.69 5.84 5.04
CA GLY A 159 3.81 4.68 4.98
C GLY A 159 3.55 4.01 6.32
N LYS A 160 4.52 3.97 7.24
CA LYS A 160 4.35 3.43 8.60
C LYS A 160 3.37 4.28 9.42
N VAL A 161 3.49 5.60 9.32
CA VAL A 161 2.60 6.57 9.99
C VAL A 161 1.18 6.45 9.47
N VAL A 162 1.02 6.39 8.14
CA VAL A 162 -0.30 6.22 7.52
C VAL A 162 -0.87 4.83 7.84
N ALA A 163 -0.05 3.78 7.92
CA ALA A 163 -0.50 2.44 8.30
C ALA A 163 -1.07 2.42 9.71
N TRP A 164 -0.39 3.04 10.69
CA TRP A 164 -0.93 3.22 12.03
C TRP A 164 -2.30 3.91 12.00
N ARG A 165 -2.39 5.04 11.30
CA ARG A 165 -3.65 5.79 11.13
C ARG A 165 -4.72 5.01 10.35
N SER A 166 -4.32 4.02 9.56
CA SER A 166 -5.22 3.16 8.80
C SER A 166 -5.77 1.99 9.62
N GLY A 167 -5.37 1.83 10.88
CA GLY A 167 -5.86 0.78 11.78
C GLY A 167 -4.82 -0.24 12.21
N MET A 168 -3.56 -0.11 11.77
CA MET A 168 -2.44 -0.92 12.28
C MET A 168 -2.01 -0.42 13.66
N ALA A 169 -2.83 -0.60 14.68
CA ALA A 169 -2.60 -0.03 16.02
C ALA A 169 -1.23 -0.41 16.61
N HIS A 170 -0.75 -1.62 16.33
CA HIS A 170 0.56 -2.13 16.76
C HIS A 170 1.74 -1.39 16.11
N TYR A 171 1.53 -0.56 15.09
CA TYR A 171 2.57 0.29 14.49
C TYR A 171 2.73 1.64 15.20
N ARG A 172 1.90 1.97 16.20
CA ARG A 172 1.88 3.30 16.83
C ARG A 172 3.26 3.77 17.29
N GLU A 173 3.95 2.97 18.09
CA GLU A 173 5.24 3.38 18.66
C GLU A 173 6.29 3.62 17.57
N GLY A 174 6.40 2.68 16.63
CA GLY A 174 7.30 2.83 15.48
C GLY A 174 6.92 4.01 14.58
N ALA A 175 5.62 4.28 14.38
CA ALA A 175 5.14 5.40 13.59
C ALA A 175 5.48 6.75 14.25
N ILE A 176 5.30 6.88 15.56
CA ILE A 176 5.65 8.08 16.33
C ILE A 176 7.15 8.32 16.27
N GLU A 177 7.96 7.27 16.42
CA GLU A 177 9.41 7.40 16.27
C GLU A 177 9.81 7.80 14.85
N THR A 178 9.21 7.17 13.83
CA THR A 178 9.44 7.55 12.43
C THR A 178 9.13 9.03 12.18
N CYS A 179 8.09 9.61 12.78
CA CYS A 179 7.78 11.03 12.65
C CYS A 179 8.94 11.95 13.06
N ARG A 180 9.81 11.53 13.99
CA ARG A 180 11.00 12.29 14.41
C ARG A 180 12.09 12.35 13.34
N SER A 181 12.11 11.38 12.42
CA SER A 181 13.10 11.28 11.33
C SER A 181 12.62 11.88 10.00
N LEU A 182 11.32 12.14 9.88
CA LEU A 182 10.74 12.76 8.69
C LEU A 182 11.00 14.27 8.67
N SER A 183 10.96 14.88 7.47
CA SER A 183 10.85 16.33 7.38
C SER A 183 9.56 16.80 8.04
N GLU A 184 9.56 18.02 8.58
CA GLU A 184 8.38 18.57 9.26
C GLU A 184 7.15 18.58 8.36
N GLU A 185 7.31 18.95 7.08
CA GLU A 185 6.25 18.94 6.09
C GLU A 185 5.65 17.54 5.90
N LEU A 186 6.49 16.50 5.73
CA LEU A 186 6.02 15.12 5.56
C LEU A 186 5.39 14.57 6.84
N ALA A 187 5.96 14.87 8.01
CA ALA A 187 5.40 14.44 9.29
C ALA A 187 4.00 15.05 9.51
N ARG A 188 3.84 16.36 9.25
CA ARG A 188 2.55 17.05 9.35
C ARG A 188 1.53 16.47 8.38
N ALA A 189 1.91 16.28 7.13
CA ALA A 189 1.03 15.69 6.12
C ALA A 189 0.65 14.24 6.47
N ALA A 190 1.61 13.42 6.89
CA ALA A 190 1.38 12.03 7.27
C ALA A 190 0.48 11.89 8.52
N LEU A 191 0.51 12.85 9.44
CA LEU A 191 -0.35 12.92 10.62
C LEU A 191 -1.71 13.61 10.36
N LEU A 192 -1.92 14.20 9.17
CA LEU A 192 -3.02 15.13 8.86
C LEU A 192 -3.13 16.28 9.88
N ILE A 193 -2.00 16.91 10.21
CA ILE A 193 -2.00 18.14 11.00
C ILE A 193 -2.52 19.27 10.10
N PRO A 194 -3.63 19.95 10.47
CA PRO A 194 -4.15 21.06 9.67
C PRO A 194 -3.16 22.22 9.63
N GLU A 195 -3.08 22.93 8.51
CA GLU A 195 -2.18 24.10 8.35
C GLU A 195 -2.43 25.19 9.40
N SER A 196 -3.66 25.29 9.90
CA SER A 196 -4.03 26.21 10.99
C SER A 196 -3.36 25.88 12.34
N ASN A 197 -2.74 24.71 12.47
CA ASN A 197 -2.07 24.27 13.69
C ASN A 197 -0.58 24.62 13.63
N THR A 198 -0.22 25.69 14.31
CA THR A 198 1.13 26.24 14.34
C THR A 198 2.01 25.64 15.45
N ALA A 199 1.53 24.67 16.22
CA ALA A 199 2.34 24.01 17.25
C ALA A 199 3.57 23.33 16.61
N PRO A 200 4.77 23.40 17.23
CA PRO A 200 5.94 22.70 16.72
C PRO A 200 5.68 21.20 16.57
N ILE A 201 6.19 20.59 15.48
CA ILE A 201 5.94 19.17 15.22
C ILE A 201 6.49 18.26 16.32
N SER A 202 7.59 18.64 16.98
CA SER A 202 8.13 17.93 18.14
C SER A 202 7.15 17.87 19.30
N THR A 203 6.49 18.98 19.63
CA THR A 203 5.46 19.04 20.67
C THR A 203 4.28 18.13 20.33
N ILE A 204 3.84 18.14 19.07
CA ILE A 204 2.77 17.25 18.59
C ILE A 204 3.17 15.77 18.76
N ILE A 205 4.40 15.41 18.40
CA ILE A 205 4.93 14.04 18.52
C ILE A 205 4.98 13.62 20.00
N ASP A 206 5.43 14.49 20.90
CA ASP A 206 5.55 14.17 22.32
C ASP A 206 4.18 14.03 22.99
N GLU A 207 3.21 14.89 22.65
CA GLU A 207 1.81 14.72 23.08
C GLU A 207 1.22 13.40 22.58
N LEU A 208 1.45 13.07 21.31
CA LEU A 208 0.99 11.82 20.72
C LEU A 208 1.66 10.62 21.36
N ALA A 209 2.92 10.71 21.81
CA ALA A 209 3.61 9.66 22.54
C ALA A 209 2.98 9.45 23.92
N ALA A 210 2.74 10.56 24.65
CA ALA A 210 2.22 10.56 26.01
C ALA A 210 0.75 10.11 26.12
N ASP A 211 -0.07 10.35 25.09
CA ASP A 211 -1.50 9.99 25.10
C ASP A 211 -1.87 9.04 23.95
N PRO A 212 -2.03 7.73 24.22
CA PRO A 212 -2.45 6.74 23.24
C PRO A 212 -3.82 6.99 22.59
N TRP A 213 -4.67 7.80 23.24
CA TRP A 213 -6.03 8.08 22.79
C TRP A 213 -6.16 9.41 22.08
N LEU A 214 -5.08 10.19 21.97
CA LEU A 214 -5.06 11.48 21.29
C LEU A 214 -5.07 11.28 19.76
N PRO A 215 -6.09 11.78 19.04
CA PRO A 215 -6.09 11.71 17.58
C PRO A 215 -5.03 12.67 16.99
N PRO A 216 -4.20 12.22 16.02
CA PRO A 216 -3.17 13.06 15.41
C PRO A 216 -3.64 14.43 14.93
N ALA A 217 -4.79 14.51 14.26
CA ALA A 217 -5.29 15.76 13.66
C ALA A 217 -5.64 16.87 14.67
N VAL A 218 -5.76 16.54 15.96
CA VAL A 218 -6.06 17.52 17.03
C VAL A 218 -4.94 17.69 18.03
N ALA A 219 -3.84 16.95 17.91
CA ALA A 219 -2.65 17.13 18.75
C ALA A 219 -2.05 18.54 18.56
N GLY A 220 -1.48 19.12 19.60
CA GLY A 220 -1.00 20.51 19.65
C GLY A 220 -2.11 21.55 19.76
N ARG A 221 -3.39 21.15 19.82
CA ARG A 221 -4.51 22.06 20.11
C ARG A 221 -4.87 21.97 21.59
N GLN A 222 -5.04 23.12 22.24
CA GLN A 222 -5.65 23.19 23.57
C GLN A 222 -7.14 22.84 23.49
N ALA A 223 -7.47 21.56 23.46
CA ALA A 223 -8.83 21.06 23.52
C ALA A 223 -9.01 20.19 24.76
N GLY A 224 -10.03 20.49 25.57
CA GLY A 224 -10.36 19.68 26.74
C GLY A 224 -10.75 18.26 26.35
N LYS A 225 -10.28 17.26 27.11
CA LYS A 225 -10.66 15.86 26.92
C LYS A 225 -12.16 15.69 27.20
N ARG A 226 -12.90 15.11 26.26
CA ARG A 226 -14.30 14.72 26.45
C ARG A 226 -14.42 13.22 26.23
N LEU A 227 -15.09 12.54 27.16
CA LEU A 227 -15.42 11.13 27.00
C LEU A 227 -16.38 10.99 25.81
N ARG A 228 -16.07 10.05 24.91
CA ARG A 228 -16.89 9.72 23.74
C ARG A 228 -16.90 8.22 23.56
N VAL A 229 -18.09 7.66 23.30
CA VAL A 229 -18.22 6.28 22.85
C VAL A 229 -17.71 6.21 21.41
N VAL A 230 -16.57 5.54 21.20
CA VAL A 230 -15.92 5.41 19.88
C VAL A 230 -16.26 4.10 19.18
N SER A 231 -16.64 3.08 19.95
CA SER A 231 -17.12 1.79 19.45
C SER A 231 -17.82 1.05 20.59
N ALA A 232 -18.74 0.15 20.25
CA ALA A 232 -19.27 -0.86 21.17
C ALA A 232 -18.74 -2.23 20.72
N VAL A 233 -18.01 -2.91 21.59
CA VAL A 233 -17.53 -4.27 21.37
C VAL A 233 -18.24 -5.20 22.33
N GLY A 234 -18.58 -6.40 21.87
CA GLY A 234 -19.28 -7.35 22.73
C GLY A 234 -20.81 -7.18 22.70
N GLY A 235 -21.42 -7.50 23.83
CA GLY A 235 -22.84 -7.32 24.10
C GLY A 235 -23.52 -8.64 24.43
N PHE A 236 -24.08 -8.74 25.64
CA PHE A 236 -24.90 -9.88 26.02
C PHE A 236 -26.22 -9.85 25.28
N ARG A 237 -26.68 -11.01 24.79
CA ARG A 237 -27.92 -11.15 24.02
C ARG A 237 -29.14 -10.64 24.77
N GLY A 238 -29.16 -10.76 26.11
CA GLY A 238 -30.21 -10.18 26.95
C GLY A 238 -30.30 -8.65 26.90
N PHE A 239 -29.29 -7.97 26.38
CA PHE A 239 -29.25 -6.52 26.14
C PHE A 239 -29.08 -6.17 24.66
N GLY A 240 -29.44 -7.09 23.75
CA GLY A 240 -29.40 -6.86 22.30
C GLY A 240 -28.04 -7.07 21.63
N GLY A 241 -27.08 -7.70 22.32
CA GLY A 241 -25.77 -8.00 21.75
C GLY A 241 -25.61 -9.42 21.17
N PHE A 242 -24.43 -9.71 20.63
CA PHE A 242 -24.15 -10.97 19.92
C PHE A 242 -23.82 -12.17 20.82
N PHE A 243 -23.42 -11.93 22.08
CA PHE A 243 -22.86 -12.96 22.95
C PHE A 243 -23.95 -13.64 23.81
N PRO A 244 -24.02 -14.99 23.82
CA PRO A 244 -25.09 -15.71 24.53
C PRO A 244 -24.94 -15.69 26.05
N ARG A 245 -23.79 -15.29 26.59
CA ARG A 245 -23.53 -15.13 28.01
C ARG A 245 -22.82 -13.81 28.26
N PRO A 246 -23.08 -13.12 29.39
CA PRO A 246 -22.29 -11.96 29.76
C PRO A 246 -20.84 -12.38 29.99
N PRO A 247 -19.85 -11.51 29.70
CA PRO A 247 -18.47 -11.76 30.08
C PRO A 247 -18.37 -11.88 31.61
N GLU A 248 -17.68 -12.91 32.08
CA GLU A 248 -17.37 -13.10 33.49
C GLU A 248 -16.12 -12.29 33.83
N VAL A 249 -16.20 -11.43 34.84
CA VAL A 249 -15.02 -10.76 35.40
C VAL A 249 -14.43 -11.73 36.40
N VAL A 250 -13.25 -12.27 36.09
CA VAL A 250 -12.48 -13.06 37.06
C VAL A 250 -11.81 -12.06 38.00
N GLU A 251 -12.22 -12.04 39.26
CA GLU A 251 -11.53 -11.31 40.34
C GLU A 251 -10.21 -11.98 40.72
#